data_AF-A0A7X9PJB9-F1
#
_entry.id   AF-A0A7X9PJB9-F1
#
_cell.length_a   1.000
_cell.length_b   1.000
_cell.length_c   1.000
_cell.angle_alpha   90.00
_cell.angle_beta   90.00
_cell.angle_gamma   90.00
#
_symmetry.space_group_name_H-M   'P 1'
#
loop_
_entity.id
_entity.type
_entity.pdbx_description
1 polymer ?
#
loop_
_entity_poly.entity_id
_entity_poly.type
_entity_poly.pdbx_seq_one_letter_code
_entity_poly.pdbx_strand_id
1 'polypeptide(L)'
;MKVAFAVPAKKIKKAIDRNYLKRIMREVYRKNKFLLKDSLHKKSIYITFIFLTNERVHYKQMEEVLLLLLQQIQEKYLSHTKHKE
;
A
#
# COMPACT_ATOMS: atom_id res chain seq x y z
N MET A 1 5.04 9.93 -7.79
CA MET A 1 4.20 8.76 -7.46
C MET A 1 2.92 9.24 -6.79
N LYS A 2 1.76 8.81 -7.28
CA LYS A 2 0.45 9.07 -6.69
C LYS A 2 -0.07 7.77 -6.08
N VAL A 3 -0.57 7.82 -4.85
CA VAL A 3 -1.08 6.62 -4.15
C VAL A 3 -2.51 6.84 -3.68
N ALA A 4 -3.38 5.87 -3.93
CA ALA A 4 -4.77 5.85 -3.50
C ALA A 4 -5.04 4.65 -2.57
N PHE A 5 -5.97 4.83 -1.64
CA PHE A 5 -6.40 3.78 -0.70
C PHE A 5 -7.91 3.61 -0.77
N ALA A 6 -8.34 2.42 -1.16
CA ALA A 6 -9.74 2.05 -1.30
C ALA A 6 -10.14 1.01 -0.24
N VAL A 7 -11.26 1.27 0.44
CA VAL A 7 -11.90 0.31 1.35
C VAL A 7 -13.37 0.19 0.90
N PRO A 8 -13.78 -0.94 0.31
CA PRO A 8 -15.13 -1.13 -0.20
C PRO A 8 -16.18 -1.10 0.92
N ALA A 9 -17.27 -0.35 0.69
CA ALA A 9 -18.41 -0.29 1.62
C ALA A 9 -19.13 -1.63 1.77
N LYS A 10 -19.09 -2.48 0.72
CA LYS A 10 -19.65 -3.85 0.74
C LYS A 10 -18.98 -4.74 1.80
N LYS A 11 -17.69 -4.51 2.06
CA LYS A 11 -16.87 -5.33 2.97
C LYS A 11 -16.93 -4.79 4.40
N ILE A 12 -16.75 -3.48 4.56
CA ILE A 12 -16.76 -2.81 5.86
C ILE A 12 -17.93 -1.83 5.91
N LYS A 13 -19.02 -2.24 6.56
CA LYS A 13 -20.29 -1.49 6.63
C LYS A 13 -20.17 -0.21 7.46
N LYS A 14 -19.43 -0.25 8.57
CA LYS A 14 -19.25 0.90 9.48
C LYS A 14 -18.29 1.93 8.88
N ALA A 15 -18.75 3.17 8.73
CA ALA A 15 -17.94 4.26 8.16
C ALA A 15 -16.70 4.58 9.02
N ILE A 16 -16.85 4.48 10.34
CA ILE A 16 -15.77 4.69 11.31
C ILE A 16 -14.65 3.67 11.07
N ASP A 17 -14.99 2.40 10.89
CA ASP A 17 -14.01 1.33 10.62
C ASP A 17 -13.34 1.52 9.24
N ARG A 18 -14.08 1.92 8.19
CA ARG A 18 -13.48 2.26 6.89
C ARG A 18 -12.45 3.38 7.02
N ASN A 19 -12.80 4.44 7.75
CA ASN A 19 -11.92 5.59 7.94
C ASN A 19 -10.69 5.22 8.78
N TYR A 20 -10.87 4.39 9.80
CA TYR A 20 -9.77 3.82 10.58
C TYR A 20 -8.82 3.01 9.69
N LEU A 21 -9.34 2.07 8.88
CA LEU A 21 -8.53 1.25 7.96
C LEU A 21 -7.77 2.11 6.95
N LYS A 22 -8.43 3.07 6.30
CA LYS A 22 -7.75 4.01 5.39
C LYS A 22 -6.68 4.84 6.11
N ARG A 23 -6.90 5.20 7.38
CA ARG A 23 -5.93 5.97 8.18
C ARG A 23 -4.70 5.14 8.49
N ILE A 24 -4.85 3.92 8.99
CA ILE A 24 -3.71 3.04 9.28
C ILE A 24 -2.90 2.72 8.02
N MET A 25 -3.56 2.44 6.89
CA MET A 25 -2.86 2.18 5.62
C MET A 25 -2.02 3.38 5.17
N ARG A 26 -2.58 4.59 5.27
CA ARG A 26 -1.85 5.83 4.95
C ARG A 26 -0.67 6.07 5.88
N GLU A 27 -0.83 5.84 7.17
CA GLU A 27 0.22 6.06 8.15
C GLU A 27 1.39 5.09 7.96
N VAL A 28 1.11 3.79 7.78
CA VAL A 28 2.13 2.79 7.50
C VAL A 28 2.85 3.13 6.19
N TYR A 29 2.11 3.48 5.14
CA TYR A 29 2.71 3.89 3.88
C TYR A 29 3.59 5.14 4.03
N ARG A 30 3.13 6.15 4.77
CA ARG A 30 3.85 7.40 4.98
C ARG A 30 5.19 7.16 5.67
N LYS A 31 5.22 6.30 6.70
CA LYS A 31 6.45 5.90 7.41
C LYS A 31 7.41 5.13 6.50
N ASN A 32 6.90 4.25 5.66
CA ASN A 32 7.70 3.31 4.87
C ASN A 32 7.90 3.72 3.40
N LYS A 33 7.51 4.95 3.03
CA LYS A 33 7.59 5.45 1.65
C LYS A 33 9.01 5.43 1.08
N PHE A 34 10.03 5.51 1.93
CA PHE A 34 11.44 5.49 1.53
C PHE A 34 11.80 4.21 0.77
N LEU A 35 11.18 3.06 1.11
CA LEU A 35 11.40 1.77 0.44
C LEU A 35 11.12 1.83 -1.07
N LEU A 36 10.20 2.68 -1.50
CA LEU A 36 9.84 2.84 -2.91
C LEU A 36 10.50 4.05 -3.57
N LYS A 37 11.16 4.94 -2.82
CA LYS A 37 11.55 6.24 -3.36
C LYS A 37 12.77 6.11 -4.28
N ASP A 38 13.78 5.35 -3.85
CA ASP A 38 15.06 5.26 -4.56
C ASP A 38 14.93 4.57 -5.92
N SER A 39 14.08 3.55 -6.02
CA SER A 39 13.90 2.76 -7.25
C SER A 39 12.99 3.41 -8.31
N LEU A 40 12.21 4.43 -7.94
CA LEU A 40 11.04 4.88 -8.72
C LEU A 40 11.10 6.36 -9.15
N HIS A 41 12.23 7.03 -8.90
CA HIS A 41 12.41 8.47 -9.07
C HIS A 41 12.16 8.99 -10.50
N LYS A 42 12.26 8.14 -11.54
CA LYS A 42 12.13 8.54 -12.95
C LYS A 42 10.76 8.25 -13.58
N LYS A 43 9.79 7.66 -12.88
CA LYS A 43 8.50 7.23 -13.47
C LYS A 43 7.28 7.80 -12.75
N SER A 44 6.29 8.23 -13.53
CA SER A 44 4.96 8.62 -13.04
C SER A 44 4.14 7.39 -12.66
N ILE A 45 4.40 6.84 -11.46
CA ILE A 45 3.73 5.64 -10.97
C ILE A 45 2.46 6.00 -10.19
N TYR A 46 1.38 5.29 -10.50
CA TYR A 46 0.11 5.33 -9.80
C TYR A 46 -0.10 3.99 -9.10
N ILE A 47 -0.27 4.00 -7.78
CA ILE A 47 -0.49 2.78 -6.98
C ILE A 47 -1.82 2.90 -6.24
N THR A 48 -2.67 1.90 -6.33
CA THR A 48 -3.93 1.85 -5.57
C THR A 48 -3.94 0.62 -4.69
N PHE A 49 -4.03 0.82 -3.37
CA PHE A 49 -4.22 -0.26 -2.41
C PHE A 49 -5.71 -0.47 -2.15
N ILE A 50 -6.18 -1.71 -2.30
CA ILE A 50 -7.59 -2.07 -2.11
C ILE A 50 -7.69 -3.06 -0.95
N PHE A 51 -8.49 -2.73 0.05
CA PHE A 51 -8.76 -3.63 1.18
C PHE A 51 -9.87 -4.63 0.82
N LEU A 52 -9.60 -5.93 0.95
CA LEU A 52 -10.53 -6.99 0.51
C LEU A 52 -11.14 -7.82 1.65
N THR A 53 -10.61 -7.69 2.87
CA THR A 53 -11.06 -8.43 4.06
C THR A 53 -12.39 -7.90 4.58
N ASN A 54 -13.21 -8.77 5.17
CA ASN A 54 -14.50 -8.40 5.76
C ASN A 54 -14.36 -7.88 7.21
N GLU A 55 -13.19 -8.03 7.81
CA GLU A 55 -12.95 -7.80 9.22
C GLU A 55 -12.01 -6.62 9.44
N ARG A 56 -12.15 -5.98 10.62
CA ARG A 56 -11.24 -4.94 11.05
C ARG A 56 -9.94 -5.58 11.50
N VAL A 57 -8.83 -5.07 10.99
CA VAL A 57 -7.49 -5.47 11.43
C VAL A 57 -6.88 -4.42 12.35
N HIS A 58 -6.01 -4.88 13.24
CA HIS A 58 -5.21 -4.01 14.09
C HIS A 58 -4.03 -3.41 13.31
N TYR A 59 -3.45 -2.34 13.86
CA TYR A 59 -2.35 -1.62 13.22
C TYR A 59 -1.17 -2.54 12.88
N LYS A 60 -0.72 -3.38 13.83
CA LYS A 60 0.44 -4.26 13.65
C LYS A 60 0.28 -5.21 12.47
N GLN A 61 -0.88 -5.87 12.37
CA GLN A 61 -1.19 -6.78 11.28
C GLN A 61 -1.24 -6.05 9.93
N MET A 62 -1.81 -4.84 9.89
CA MET A 62 -1.80 -4.01 8.69
C MET A 62 -0.37 -3.59 8.30
N GLU A 63 0.46 -3.26 9.28
CA GLU A 63 1.84 -2.83 9.08
C GLU A 63 2.68 -3.94 8.45
N GLU A 64 2.63 -5.14 9.00
CA GLU A 64 3.33 -6.33 8.50
C GLU A 64 2.95 -6.63 7.04
N VAL A 65 1.65 -6.67 6.73
CA VAL A 65 1.17 -6.95 5.37
C VAL A 65 1.57 -5.85 4.38
N LEU A 66 1.43 -4.58 4.78
CA LEU A 66 1.74 -3.48 3.86
C LEU A 66 3.25 -3.34 3.62
N LEU A 67 4.09 -3.59 4.63
CA LEU A 67 5.55 -3.65 4.47
C LEU A 67 5.96 -4.73 3.48
N LEU A 68 5.43 -5.93 3.63
CA LEU A 68 5.69 -7.04 2.71
C LEU A 68 5.29 -6.68 1.26
N LEU A 69 4.10 -6.09 1.08
CA LEU A 69 3.65 -5.63 -0.24
C LEU A 69 4.57 -4.57 -0.83
N LEU A 70 5.06 -3.61 -0.04
CA LEU A 70 5.97 -2.57 -0.52
C LEU A 70 7.32 -3.16 -0.97
N GLN A 71 7.86 -4.13 -0.24
CA GLN A 71 9.08 -4.84 -0.61
C GLN A 71 8.89 -5.64 -1.91
N GLN A 72 7.78 -6.37 -2.04
CA GLN A 72 7.46 -7.12 -3.26
C GLN A 72 7.32 -6.21 -4.48
N ILE A 73 6.70 -5.04 -4.30
CA ILE A 73 6.61 -4.01 -5.34
C ILE A 73 8.04 -3.57 -5.72
N GLN A 74 8.86 -3.19 -4.75
CA GLN A 74 10.23 -2.75 -4.99
C GLN A 74 11.03 -3.79 -5.79
N GLU A 75 11.00 -5.06 -5.36
CA GLU A 75 11.71 -6.17 -6.01
C GLU A 75 11.24 -6.37 -7.46
N LYS A 76 9.92 -6.41 -7.68
CA LYS A 76 9.34 -6.61 -9.01
C LYS A 76 9.67 -5.46 -9.97
N TYR A 77 9.75 -4.22 -9.47
CA TYR A 77 10.17 -3.09 -10.30
C TYR A 77 11.67 -3.09 -10.60
N LEU A 78 12.51 -3.58 -9.68
CA LEU A 78 13.96 -3.75 -9.88
C LEU A 78 14.27 -4.83 -10.93
N SER A 79 13.54 -5.95 -10.94
CA SER A 79 13.73 -7.01 -11.93
C SER A 79 13.30 -6.59 -13.34
N HIS A 80 12.24 -5.79 -13.47
CA HIS A 80 11.81 -5.25 -14.76
C HIS A 80 12.76 -4.19 -15.33
N THR A 81 13.56 -3.50 -14.50
CA THR A 81 14.59 -2.59 -15.00
C THR A 81 15.81 -3.32 -15.56
N LYS A 82 16.17 -4.49 -15.02
CA LYS A 82 17.33 -5.27 -15.48
C LYS A 82 17.12 -6.01 -16.82
N HIS A 83 15.88 -6.28 -17.21
CA HIS A 83 15.57 -6.92 -18.50
C HIS A 83 15.42 -5.95 -19.67
N LYS A 84 15.56 -4.64 -19.42
CA LYS A 84 15.44 -3.59 -20.44
C LYS A 84 16.77 -2.92 -20.79
N GLU A 85 17.87 -3.40 -20.22
CA GLU A 85 19.25 -3.05 -20.61
C GLU A 85 19.88 -4.23 -21.36
#